data_AF-A0A2V2UBE4-F1
#
_entry.id   AF-A0A2V2UBE4-F1
#
_cell.length_a   1.000
_cell.length_b   1.000
_cell.length_c   1.000
_cell.angle_alpha   90.00
_cell.angle_beta   90.00
_cell.angle_gamma   90.00
#
_symmetry.space_group_name_H-M   'P 1'
#
loop_
_entity.id
_entity.type
_entity.pdbx_description
1 polymer ?
#
loop_
_entity_poly.entity_id
_entity_poly.type
_entity_poly.pdbx_seq_one_letter_code
_entity_poly.pdbx_strand_id
1 'polypeptide(L)'
;MLPLAYILMVNKQIRMERRYDTSPKLFIIYCSLAGFISSWTISGLLVIVDLVSETPPGTFFSVIGIPLGFNDPTTAQYVGFVLHLLTGITAGNIYGQIALFWSKIAPLNPIHGSIMGMIVGVALWVVLFFPLATYGIQPRLDSLILSAPNQEIQGISSHFYQLYFVVIGGSFIFHLIYGAMAGYISGRTTELGIFTKTKTIGKVGAKGVSP
;
A
#
# COMPACT_ATOMS: atom_id res chain seq x y z
N MET A 1 -3.34 41.23 -25.00
CA MET A 1 -2.27 40.57 -24.24
C MET A 1 -2.88 39.41 -23.45
N LEU A 2 -2.74 38.16 -23.92
CA LEU A 2 -3.06 37.02 -23.06
C LEU A 2 -2.05 37.00 -21.91
N PRO A 3 -2.50 36.90 -20.64
CA PRO A 3 -1.58 37.00 -19.51
C PRO A 3 -0.66 35.79 -19.52
N LEU A 4 0.64 36.02 -19.31
CA LEU A 4 1.70 35.01 -19.18
C LEU A 4 1.28 33.83 -18.27
N ALA A 5 0.43 34.09 -17.28
CA ALA A 5 -0.18 33.09 -16.40
C ALA A 5 -1.04 32.05 -17.13
N TYR A 6 -1.82 32.44 -18.14
CA TYR A 6 -2.63 31.52 -18.95
C TYR A 6 -1.74 30.60 -19.80
N ILE A 7 -0.70 31.16 -20.40
CA ILE A 7 0.28 30.40 -21.20
C ILE A 7 1.06 29.42 -20.30
N LEU A 8 1.45 29.85 -19.10
CA LEU A 8 2.11 28.99 -18.11
C LEU A 8 1.17 27.87 -17.60
N MET A 9 -0.11 28.17 -17.38
CA MET A 9 -1.09 27.21 -16.93
C MET A 9 -1.40 26.17 -18.02
N VAL A 10 -1.59 26.60 -19.26
CA VAL A 10 -1.79 25.73 -20.43
C VAL A 10 -0.55 24.89 -20.68
N ASN A 11 0.66 25.45 -20.63
CA ASN A 11 1.90 24.68 -20.76
C ASN A 11 2.11 23.69 -19.62
N LYS A 12 1.76 24.05 -18.38
CA LYS A 12 1.80 23.12 -17.24
C LYS A 12 0.83 21.97 -17.47
N GLN A 13 -0.36 22.24 -18.00
CA GLN A 13 -1.35 21.22 -18.25
C GLN A 13 -0.99 20.30 -19.43
N ILE A 14 -0.50 20.87 -20.54
CA ILE A 14 0.04 20.09 -21.67
C ILE A 14 1.25 19.25 -21.24
N ARG A 15 2.09 19.74 -20.32
CA ARG A 15 3.24 19.00 -19.79
C ARG A 15 2.82 17.88 -18.83
N MET A 16 1.71 18.04 -18.12
CA MET A 16 1.10 16.99 -17.30
C MET A 16 0.48 15.90 -18.18
N GLU A 17 -0.27 16.27 -19.21
CA GLU A 17 -0.82 15.31 -20.19
C GLU A 17 0.29 14.53 -20.91
N ARG A 18 1.39 15.20 -21.30
CA ARG A 18 2.52 14.55 -21.99
C ARG A 18 3.37 13.65 -21.06
N ARG A 19 3.33 13.85 -19.73
CA ARG A 19 3.98 12.96 -18.74
C ARG A 19 3.23 11.67 -18.51
N TYR A 20 1.95 11.61 -18.86
CA TYR A 20 1.10 10.44 -18.71
C TYR A 20 0.99 9.59 -19.98
N ASP A 21 1.93 9.75 -20.91
CA ASP A 21 2.07 8.93 -22.11
C ASP A 21 2.66 7.53 -21.81
N THR A 22 2.60 7.10 -20.54
CA THR A 22 2.79 5.73 -20.10
C THR A 22 1.43 5.03 -20.23
N SER A 23 1.35 3.85 -20.85
CA SER A 23 0.04 3.20 -21.00
C SER A 23 -0.66 3.11 -19.63
N PRO A 24 -1.93 3.57 -19.49
CA PRO A 24 -2.62 3.61 -18.19
C PRO A 24 -2.58 2.26 -17.45
N LYS A 25 -2.62 1.16 -18.20
CA LYS A 25 -2.45 -0.21 -17.71
C LYS A 25 -1.10 -0.42 -17.01
N LEU A 26 -0.01 0.04 -17.64
CA LEU A 26 1.34 -0.11 -17.10
C LEU A 26 1.53 0.73 -15.82
N PHE A 27 0.94 1.92 -15.76
CA PHE A 27 0.95 2.74 -14.54
C PHE A 27 0.24 2.04 -13.38
N ILE A 28 -0.94 1.46 -13.61
CA ILE A 28 -1.67 0.68 -12.59
C ILE A 28 -0.83 -0.53 -12.13
N ILE A 29 -0.14 -1.21 -13.04
CA ILE A 29 0.76 -2.33 -12.70
C ILE A 29 1.90 -1.84 -11.81
N TYR A 30 2.53 -0.71 -12.11
CA TYR A 30 3.58 -0.14 -11.25
C TYR A 30 3.07 0.19 -9.85
N CYS A 31 1.88 0.78 -9.72
CA CYS A 31 1.28 1.04 -8.42
C CYS A 31 0.93 -0.26 -7.68
N SER A 32 0.49 -1.31 -8.39
CA SER A 32 0.22 -2.63 -7.81
C SER A 32 1.49 -3.28 -7.26
N LEU A 33 2.58 -3.26 -8.04
CA LEU A 33 3.89 -3.75 -7.62
C LEU A 33 4.47 -2.94 -6.46
N ALA A 34 4.30 -1.62 -6.47
CA ALA A 34 4.67 -0.77 -5.35
C ALA A 34 3.91 -1.15 -4.07
N GLY A 35 2.60 -1.39 -4.16
CA GLY A 35 1.78 -1.87 -3.05
C GLY A 35 2.23 -3.24 -2.54
N PHE A 36 2.56 -4.17 -3.44
CA PHE A 36 3.14 -5.48 -3.07
C PHE A 36 4.43 -5.32 -2.27
N ILE A 37 5.40 -4.58 -2.80
CA ILE A 37 6.72 -4.38 -2.17
C ILE A 37 6.55 -3.73 -0.80
N SER A 38 5.73 -2.68 -0.72
CA SER A 38 5.46 -2.00 0.55
C SER A 38 4.79 -2.94 1.57
N SER A 39 3.80 -3.73 1.15
CA SER A 39 3.15 -4.70 2.04
C SER A 39 4.11 -5.78 2.50
N TRP A 40 4.98 -6.28 1.62
CA TRP A 40 6.04 -7.22 1.98
C TRP A 40 7.02 -6.62 3.00
N THR A 41 7.42 -5.37 2.83
CA THR A 41 8.28 -4.67 3.80
C THR A 41 7.58 -4.52 5.16
N ILE A 42 6.32 -4.08 5.19
CA ILE A 42 5.55 -4.00 6.43
C ILE A 42 5.39 -5.38 7.06
N SER A 43 5.21 -6.44 6.27
CA SER A 43 5.14 -7.79 6.80
C SER A 43 6.42 -8.20 7.53
N GLY A 44 7.59 -7.86 6.99
CA GLY A 44 8.86 -8.06 7.68
C GLY A 44 8.94 -7.29 9.00
N LEU A 45 8.45 -6.04 9.03
CA LEU A 45 8.37 -5.26 10.27
C LEU A 45 7.43 -5.89 11.29
N LEU A 46 6.28 -6.43 10.89
CA LEU A 46 5.35 -7.11 11.79
C LEU A 46 5.96 -8.34 12.44
N VAL A 47 6.77 -9.12 11.72
CA VAL A 47 7.53 -10.23 12.31
C VAL A 47 8.54 -9.73 13.34
N ILE A 48 9.17 -8.58 13.11
CA ILE A 48 10.05 -7.96 14.13
C ILE A 48 9.24 -7.55 15.36
N VAL A 49 8.02 -7.03 15.18
CA VAL A 49 7.13 -6.72 16.31
C VAL A 49 6.79 -7.99 17.08
N ASP A 50 6.53 -9.12 16.43
CA ASP A 50 6.30 -10.39 17.13
C ASP A 50 7.50 -10.74 18.05
N LEU A 51 8.73 -10.67 17.51
CA LEU A 51 9.95 -10.97 18.26
C LEU A 51 10.15 -10.06 19.47
N VAL A 52 9.92 -8.75 19.30
CA VAL A 52 10.06 -7.75 20.38
C VAL A 52 8.92 -7.85 21.40
N SER A 53 7.77 -8.38 20.99
CA SER A 53 6.60 -8.61 21.85
C SER A 53 6.62 -9.99 22.52
N GLU A 54 7.71 -10.75 22.32
CA GLU A 54 7.90 -12.11 22.83
C GLU A 54 6.80 -13.09 22.38
N THR A 55 6.22 -12.85 21.20
CA THR A 55 5.28 -13.78 20.55
C THR A 55 5.99 -14.60 19.48
N PRO A 56 5.47 -15.81 19.15
CA PRO A 56 5.98 -16.57 18.02
C PRO A 56 5.95 -15.75 16.71
N PRO A 57 6.98 -15.84 15.86
CA PRO A 57 6.99 -15.18 14.56
C PRO A 57 5.74 -15.53 13.74
N GLY A 58 5.06 -14.52 13.21
CA GLY A 58 3.84 -14.68 12.42
C GLY A 58 2.55 -14.58 13.24
N THR A 59 2.62 -14.38 14.55
CA THR A 59 1.43 -14.26 15.42
C THR A 59 0.54 -13.08 14.99
N PHE A 60 1.11 -11.94 14.60
CA PHE A 60 0.33 -10.83 14.02
C PHE A 60 -0.49 -11.23 12.79
N PHE A 61 -0.01 -12.17 11.96
CA PHE A 61 -0.79 -12.68 10.83
C PHE A 61 -1.82 -13.71 11.28
N SER A 62 -1.53 -14.53 12.29
CA SER A 62 -2.52 -15.44 12.87
C SER A 62 -3.74 -14.70 13.40
N VAL A 63 -3.56 -13.49 13.96
CA VAL A 63 -4.66 -12.61 14.39
C VAL A 63 -5.61 -12.23 13.26
N ILE A 64 -5.15 -12.25 12.00
CA ILE A 64 -6.00 -12.03 10.82
C ILE A 64 -6.72 -13.33 10.42
N GLY A 65 -6.03 -14.47 10.47
CA GLY A 65 -6.55 -15.77 10.04
C GLY A 65 -7.52 -16.42 11.03
N ILE A 66 -7.26 -16.33 12.34
CA ILE A 66 -8.09 -16.93 13.40
C ILE A 66 -9.56 -16.45 13.32
N PRO A 67 -9.84 -15.15 13.14
CA PRO A 67 -11.21 -14.67 12.97
C PRO A 67 -11.97 -15.28 11.79
N LEU A 68 -11.27 -15.76 10.77
CA LEU A 68 -11.86 -16.43 9.60
C LEU A 68 -12.17 -17.92 9.84
N GLY A 69 -11.86 -18.44 11.03
CA GLY A 69 -12.16 -19.82 11.44
C GLY A 69 -11.02 -20.81 11.29
N PHE A 70 -9.79 -20.35 11.00
CA PHE A 70 -8.62 -21.23 10.96
C PHE A 70 -8.14 -21.51 12.38
N ASN A 71 -8.35 -22.74 12.84
CA ASN A 71 -8.08 -23.17 14.21
C ASN A 71 -6.66 -23.68 14.46
N ASP A 72 -5.86 -23.84 13.41
CA ASP A 72 -4.43 -24.11 13.49
C ASP A 72 -3.67 -22.78 13.30
N PRO A 73 -2.90 -22.30 14.32
CA PRO A 73 -2.18 -21.03 14.22
C PRO A 73 -1.21 -20.97 13.05
N THR A 74 -0.61 -22.10 12.66
CA THR A 74 0.31 -22.17 11.51
C THR A 74 -0.42 -21.90 10.20
N THR A 75 -1.60 -22.47 10.01
CA THR A 75 -2.45 -22.20 8.85
C THR A 75 -2.98 -20.77 8.90
N ALA A 76 -3.41 -20.31 10.07
CA ALA A 76 -3.94 -18.96 10.26
C ALA A 76 -2.91 -17.87 9.90
N GLN A 77 -1.64 -18.02 10.29
CA GLN A 77 -0.59 -17.07 9.89
C GLN A 77 -0.40 -17.02 8.38
N TYR A 78 -0.39 -18.16 7.68
CA TYR A 78 -0.15 -18.17 6.24
C TYR A 78 -1.32 -17.52 5.50
N VAL A 79 -2.56 -17.81 5.93
CA VAL A 79 -3.76 -17.15 5.40
C VAL A 79 -3.70 -15.65 5.66
N GLY A 80 -3.41 -15.22 6.90
CA GLY A 80 -3.31 -13.81 7.26
C GLY A 80 -2.21 -13.07 6.50
N PHE A 81 -1.06 -13.69 6.32
CA PHE A 81 0.06 -13.14 5.55
C PHE A 81 -0.30 -12.95 4.08
N VAL A 82 -0.90 -13.97 3.45
CA VAL A 82 -1.37 -13.88 2.06
C VAL A 82 -2.42 -12.77 1.93
N LEU A 83 -3.39 -12.69 2.85
CA LEU A 83 -4.38 -11.62 2.84
C LEU A 83 -3.76 -10.23 3.00
N HIS A 84 -2.73 -10.08 3.84
CA HIS A 84 -2.01 -8.82 4.00
C HIS A 84 -1.31 -8.39 2.69
N LEU A 85 -0.65 -9.33 2.00
CA LEU A 85 -0.03 -9.07 0.70
C LEU A 85 -1.05 -8.72 -0.38
N LEU A 86 -2.15 -9.48 -0.47
CA LEU A 86 -3.24 -9.23 -1.42
C LEU A 86 -3.90 -7.87 -1.18
N THR A 87 -4.10 -7.49 0.09
CA THR A 87 -4.63 -6.17 0.45
C THR A 87 -3.67 -5.07 0.01
N GLY A 88 -2.37 -5.24 0.20
CA GLY A 88 -1.35 -4.29 -0.29
C GLY A 88 -1.34 -4.15 -1.82
N ILE A 89 -1.33 -5.27 -2.55
CA ILE A 89 -1.43 -5.27 -4.02
C ILE A 89 -2.68 -4.51 -4.47
N THR A 90 -3.82 -4.84 -3.86
CA THR A 90 -5.13 -4.25 -4.20
C THR A 90 -5.16 -2.76 -3.90
N ALA A 91 -4.66 -2.34 -2.74
CA ALA A 91 -4.57 -0.93 -2.38
C ALA A 91 -3.67 -0.14 -3.34
N GLY A 92 -2.51 -0.70 -3.72
CA GLY A 92 -1.64 -0.11 -4.74
C GLY A 92 -2.33 0.00 -6.10
N ASN A 93 -3.07 -1.04 -6.51
CA ASN A 93 -3.83 -1.04 -7.75
C ASN A 93 -4.91 0.05 -7.76
N ILE A 94 -5.73 0.12 -6.71
CA ILE A 94 -6.78 1.14 -6.52
C ILE A 94 -6.14 2.54 -6.54
N TYR A 95 -5.01 2.72 -5.85
CA TYR A 95 -4.29 4.00 -5.88
C TYR A 95 -3.92 4.41 -7.31
N GLY A 96 -3.38 3.48 -8.11
CA GLY A 96 -3.11 3.72 -9.52
C GLY A 96 -4.35 4.11 -10.33
N GLN A 97 -5.48 3.41 -10.13
CA GLN A 97 -6.72 3.73 -10.82
C GLN A 97 -7.24 5.13 -10.45
N ILE A 98 -7.33 5.45 -9.16
CA ILE A 98 -7.81 6.76 -8.70
C ILE A 98 -6.86 7.87 -9.17
N ALA A 99 -5.55 7.64 -9.18
CA ALA A 99 -4.58 8.62 -9.66
C ALA A 99 -4.73 8.96 -11.15
N LEU A 100 -5.24 8.04 -11.98
CA LEU A 100 -5.58 8.32 -13.38
C LEU A 100 -6.80 9.24 -13.50
N PHE A 101 -7.81 9.06 -12.64
CA PHE A 101 -9.00 9.91 -12.64
C PHE A 101 -8.75 11.27 -11.95
N TRP A 102 -7.92 11.28 -10.92
CA TRP A 102 -7.63 12.45 -10.10
C TRP A 102 -6.14 12.77 -10.08
N SER A 103 -5.69 13.50 -11.09
CA SER A 103 -4.27 13.84 -11.31
C SER A 103 -3.58 14.59 -10.15
N LYS A 104 -4.33 15.13 -9.17
CA LYS A 104 -3.75 15.78 -7.97
C LYS A 104 -3.15 14.78 -6.98
N ILE A 105 -3.60 13.53 -6.98
CA ILE A 105 -3.05 12.48 -6.10
C ILE A 105 -1.99 11.62 -6.81
N ALA A 106 -1.73 11.90 -8.09
CA ALA A 106 -0.77 11.19 -8.89
C ALA A 106 0.65 11.26 -8.31
N PRO A 107 1.38 10.15 -8.23
CA PRO A 107 2.78 10.14 -7.82
C PRO A 107 3.66 10.64 -8.98
N LEU A 108 3.74 11.95 -9.16
CA LEU A 108 4.44 12.58 -10.30
C LEU A 108 5.97 12.51 -10.22
N ASN A 109 6.49 12.36 -9.01
CA ASN A 109 7.91 12.19 -8.67
C ASN A 109 8.00 11.50 -7.30
N PRO A 110 9.15 10.96 -6.88
CA PRO A 110 9.25 10.15 -5.67
C PRO A 110 8.86 10.90 -4.38
N ILE A 111 9.25 12.17 -4.24
CA ILE A 111 8.95 12.97 -3.03
C ILE A 111 7.46 13.29 -2.95
N HIS A 112 6.90 13.82 -4.04
CA HIS A 112 5.46 14.11 -4.11
C HIS A 112 4.62 12.84 -3.98
N GLY A 113 5.06 11.76 -4.63
CA GLY A 113 4.46 10.43 -4.52
C GLY A 113 4.45 9.94 -3.08
N SER A 114 5.53 10.10 -2.33
CA SER A 114 5.56 9.72 -0.89
C SER A 114 4.50 10.46 -0.09
N ILE A 115 4.35 11.77 -0.30
CA ILE A 115 3.34 12.57 0.42
C ILE A 115 1.92 12.13 0.05
N MET A 116 1.62 12.00 -1.24
CA MET A 116 0.30 11.53 -1.69
C MET A 116 0.02 10.10 -1.25
N GLY A 117 1.04 9.26 -1.27
CA GLY A 117 1.00 7.89 -0.77
C GLY A 117 0.68 7.83 0.72
N MET A 118 1.26 8.70 1.57
CA MET A 118 0.89 8.79 2.98
C MET A 118 -0.59 9.14 3.17
N ILE A 119 -1.14 10.06 2.37
CA ILE A 119 -2.58 10.39 2.42
C ILE A 119 -3.42 9.15 2.07
N VAL A 120 -3.02 8.39 1.05
CA VAL A 120 -3.66 7.11 0.68
C VAL A 120 -3.52 6.07 1.80
N GLY A 121 -2.37 6.02 2.47
CA GLY A 121 -2.13 5.16 3.64
C GLY A 121 -3.06 5.49 4.80
N VAL A 122 -3.23 6.78 5.12
CA VAL A 122 -4.21 7.24 6.12
C VAL A 122 -5.62 6.86 5.70
N ALA A 123 -5.99 7.05 4.43
CA ALA A 123 -7.31 6.66 3.94
C ALA A 123 -7.53 5.14 4.07
N LEU A 124 -6.55 4.32 3.72
CA LEU A 124 -6.60 2.86 3.89
C LEU A 124 -6.76 2.48 5.37
N TRP A 125 -6.05 3.17 6.26
CA TRP A 125 -6.16 2.94 7.70
C TRP A 125 -7.56 3.28 8.22
N VAL A 126 -8.09 4.47 7.91
CA VAL A 126 -9.41 4.92 8.39
C VAL A 126 -10.54 4.09 7.79
N VAL A 127 -10.49 3.78 6.50
CA VAL A 127 -11.63 3.19 5.76
C VAL A 127 -11.65 1.68 5.84
N LEU A 128 -10.48 1.02 5.90
CA LEU A 128 -10.40 -0.43 5.86
C LEU A 128 -9.88 -1.01 7.18
N PHE A 129 -8.68 -0.65 7.59
CA PHE A 129 -8.03 -1.30 8.73
C PHE A 129 -8.77 -1.03 10.04
N PHE A 130 -9.05 0.24 10.36
CA PHE A 130 -9.67 0.63 11.61
C PHE A 130 -11.06 -0.02 11.81
N PRO A 131 -11.98 -0.01 10.82
CA PRO A 131 -13.26 -0.71 10.95
C PRO A 131 -13.09 -2.23 11.05
N LEU A 132 -12.20 -2.83 10.25
CA LEU A 132 -11.97 -4.27 10.28
C LEU A 132 -11.40 -4.72 11.64
N ALA A 133 -10.43 -3.99 12.17
CA ALA A 133 -9.84 -4.26 13.48
C ALA A 133 -10.88 -4.11 14.60
N THR A 134 -11.67 -3.04 14.57
CA THR A 134 -12.62 -2.69 15.64
C THR A 134 -13.85 -3.59 15.65
N TYR A 135 -14.42 -3.87 14.48
CA TYR A 135 -15.72 -4.54 14.37
C TYR A 135 -15.63 -5.98 13.87
N GLY A 136 -14.50 -6.37 13.27
CA GLY A 136 -14.27 -7.73 12.79
C GLY A 136 -13.34 -8.52 13.72
N ILE A 137 -12.09 -8.08 13.83
CA ILE A 137 -11.03 -8.84 14.51
C ILE A 137 -11.21 -8.82 16.02
N GLN A 138 -11.30 -7.64 16.64
CA GLN A 138 -11.32 -7.51 18.09
C GLN A 138 -12.46 -8.29 18.76
N PRO A 139 -13.75 -8.15 18.33
CA PRO A 139 -14.83 -8.89 18.97
C PRO A 139 -14.66 -10.42 18.83
N ARG A 140 -14.01 -10.86 17.76
CA ARG A 140 -13.75 -12.27 17.53
C ARG A 140 -12.66 -12.81 18.47
N LEU A 141 -11.57 -12.07 18.67
CA LEU A 141 -10.56 -12.40 19.68
C LEU A 141 -11.15 -12.43 21.08
N ASP A 142 -11.97 -11.44 21.44
CA ASP A 142 -12.62 -11.35 22.75
C ASP A 142 -13.46 -12.60 23.04
N SER A 143 -14.21 -13.09 22.04
CA SER A 143 -15.00 -14.31 22.17
C SER A 143 -14.16 -15.56 22.44
N LEU A 144 -12.92 -15.60 21.94
CA LEU A 144 -12.03 -16.76 22.00
C LEU A 144 -11.27 -16.86 23.34
N ILE A 145 -11.26 -15.83 24.18
CA ILE A 145 -10.60 -15.88 25.50
C ILE A 145 -11.13 -17.03 26.35
N LEU A 146 -12.43 -17.32 26.27
CA LEU A 146 -13.09 -18.37 27.05
C LEU A 146 -13.59 -19.56 26.21
N SER A 147 -13.64 -19.42 24.88
CA SER A 147 -14.22 -20.42 23.97
C SER A 147 -13.25 -20.89 22.88
N ALA A 148 -11.95 -20.60 23.01
CA ALA A 148 -10.96 -21.03 22.05
C ALA A 148 -10.96 -22.56 21.86
N PRO A 149 -10.77 -23.03 20.62
CA PRO A 149 -10.74 -24.46 20.30
C PRO A 149 -9.50 -25.18 20.84
N ASN A 150 -8.44 -24.43 21.18
CA ASN A 150 -7.20 -24.94 21.74
C ASN A 150 -6.47 -23.86 22.55
N GLN A 151 -5.48 -24.28 23.33
CA GLN A 151 -4.71 -23.41 24.23
C GLN A 151 -3.87 -22.36 23.48
N GLU A 152 -3.38 -22.67 22.27
CA GLU A 152 -2.57 -21.73 21.48
C GLU A 152 -3.40 -20.53 21.01
N ILE A 153 -4.59 -20.78 20.46
CA ILE A 153 -5.51 -19.70 20.06
C ILE A 153 -5.99 -18.92 21.27
N GLN A 154 -6.23 -19.57 22.41
CA GLN A 154 -6.54 -18.88 23.65
C GLN A 154 -5.41 -17.93 24.05
N GLY A 155 -4.17 -18.40 24.04
CA GLY A 155 -2.99 -17.60 24.37
C GLY A 155 -2.82 -16.39 23.46
N ILE A 156 -2.96 -16.57 22.14
CA ILE A 156 -2.92 -15.47 21.16
C ILE A 156 -4.05 -14.47 21.45
N SER A 157 -5.27 -14.95 21.64
CA SER A 157 -6.44 -14.09 21.87
C SER A 157 -6.30 -13.28 23.16
N SER A 158 -5.84 -13.92 24.24
CA SER A 158 -5.57 -13.26 25.52
C SER A 158 -4.46 -12.21 25.44
N HIS A 159 -3.39 -12.47 24.67
CA HIS A 159 -2.32 -11.50 24.46
C HIS A 159 -2.82 -10.23 23.77
N PHE A 160 -3.62 -10.37 22.71
CA PHE A 160 -4.09 -9.23 21.91
C PHE A 160 -5.30 -8.50 22.51
N TYR A 161 -6.03 -9.12 23.45
CA TYR A 161 -7.21 -8.54 24.11
C TYR A 161 -6.96 -7.13 24.67
N GLN A 162 -5.85 -6.92 25.39
CA GLN A 162 -5.56 -5.63 26.03
C GLN A 162 -4.75 -4.68 25.13
N LEU A 163 -4.36 -5.12 23.94
CA LEU A 163 -3.47 -4.38 23.06
C LEU A 163 -4.21 -3.57 22.00
N TYR A 164 -5.55 -3.50 22.04
CA TYR A 164 -6.36 -2.82 21.03
C TYR A 164 -5.81 -1.41 20.67
N PHE A 165 -5.60 -0.53 21.65
CA PHE A 165 -5.11 0.82 21.38
C PHE A 165 -3.67 0.84 20.83
N VAL A 166 -2.83 -0.10 21.25
CA VAL A 166 -1.46 -0.25 20.74
C VAL A 166 -1.49 -0.72 19.29
N VAL A 167 -2.33 -1.68 18.95
CA VAL A 167 -2.51 -2.19 17.58
C VAL A 167 -3.08 -1.10 16.67
N ILE A 168 -4.11 -0.38 17.11
CA ILE A 168 -4.70 0.73 16.34
C ILE A 168 -3.69 1.87 16.14
N GLY A 169 -2.96 2.28 17.17
CA GLY A 169 -1.95 3.33 17.06
C GLY A 169 -0.72 2.91 16.23
N GLY A 170 -0.19 1.71 16.47
CA GLY A 170 0.96 1.18 15.74
C GLY A 170 0.65 0.93 14.26
N SER A 171 -0.53 0.38 13.96
CA SER A 171 -0.98 0.20 12.58
C SER A 171 -1.10 1.52 11.82
N PHE A 172 -1.50 2.62 12.47
CA PHE A 172 -1.55 3.93 11.81
C PHE A 172 -0.18 4.32 11.25
N ILE A 173 0.89 4.11 12.05
CA ILE A 173 2.27 4.36 11.62
C ILE A 173 2.69 3.43 10.48
N PHE A 174 2.36 2.13 10.57
CA PHE A 174 2.64 1.19 9.48
C PHE A 174 1.93 1.56 8.17
N HIS A 175 0.70 2.08 8.25
CA HIS A 175 -0.04 2.52 7.06
C HIS A 175 0.55 3.81 6.46
N LEU A 176 1.07 4.72 7.28
CA LEU A 176 1.85 5.86 6.80
C LEU A 176 3.12 5.41 6.07
N ILE A 177 3.88 4.46 6.63
CA ILE A 177 5.09 3.92 6.02
C ILE A 177 4.75 3.20 4.71
N TYR A 178 3.74 2.32 4.73
CA TYR A 178 3.21 1.64 3.55
C TYR A 178 2.88 2.64 2.43
N GLY A 179 2.10 3.67 2.77
CA GLY A 179 1.67 4.71 1.85
C GLY A 179 2.87 5.47 1.27
N ALA A 180 3.77 5.93 2.13
CA ALA A 180 4.98 6.63 1.72
C ALA A 180 5.82 5.80 0.75
N MET A 181 6.07 4.53 1.06
CA MET A 181 6.84 3.62 0.21
C MET A 181 6.14 3.35 -1.11
N ALA A 182 4.84 3.04 -1.09
CA ALA A 182 4.08 2.75 -2.30
C ALA A 182 4.05 3.97 -3.24
N GLY A 183 3.85 5.15 -2.67
CA GLY A 183 3.91 6.43 -3.37
C GLY A 183 5.30 6.78 -3.92
N TYR A 184 6.36 6.52 -3.15
CA TYR A 184 7.73 6.73 -3.59
C TYR A 184 8.07 5.85 -4.81
N ILE A 185 7.81 4.54 -4.71
CA ILE A 185 8.14 3.55 -5.73
C ILE A 185 7.34 3.81 -7.01
N SER A 186 6.02 4.04 -6.89
CA SER A 186 5.17 4.41 -8.03
C SER A 186 5.60 5.73 -8.68
N GLY A 187 6.01 6.71 -7.87
CA GLY A 187 6.52 7.98 -8.37
C GLY A 187 7.84 7.83 -9.13
N ARG A 188 8.74 6.99 -8.63
CA ARG A 188 10.02 6.73 -9.29
C ARG A 188 9.86 5.94 -10.59
N THR A 189 9.02 4.93 -10.60
CA THR A 189 8.75 4.11 -11.80
C THR A 189 8.08 4.92 -12.90
N THR A 190 7.14 5.81 -12.54
CA THR A 190 6.52 6.76 -13.48
C THR A 190 7.57 7.70 -14.10
N GLU A 191 8.47 8.24 -13.29
CA GLU A 191 9.54 9.11 -13.76
C GLU A 191 10.50 8.39 -14.73
N LEU A 192 10.91 7.15 -14.41
CA LEU A 192 11.76 6.33 -15.28
C LEU A 192 11.07 5.96 -16.61
N GLY A 193 9.77 5.70 -16.58
CA GLY A 193 8.97 5.44 -17.79
C GLY A 193 9.01 6.60 -18.79
N ILE A 194 8.94 7.84 -18.29
CA ILE A 194 9.01 9.07 -19.09
C ILE A 194 10.40 9.22 -19.75
N PHE A 195 11.48 8.97 -19.00
CA PHE A 195 12.84 9.08 -19.54
C PHE A 195 13.14 8.06 -20.64
N THR A 196 12.64 6.83 -20.48
CA THR A 196 12.86 5.76 -21.45
C THR A 196 12.14 6.06 -22.77
N LYS A 197 10.90 6.55 -22.72
CA LYS A 197 10.13 6.91 -23.92
C LYS A 197 10.76 8.06 -24.72
N THR A 198 11.27 9.07 -24.01
CA THR A 198 11.94 10.24 -24.63
C THR A 198 13.20 9.81 -25.41
N LYS A 199 13.98 8.88 -24.87
CA LYS A 199 15.18 8.33 -25.54
C LYS A 199 14.85 7.53 -26.79
N THR A 200 13.74 6.78 -26.78
CA THR A 200 13.28 6.00 -27.93
C THR A 200 12.80 6.89 -29.07
N ILE A 201 12.01 7.93 -28.78
CA ILE A 201 11.56 8.91 -29.80
C ILE A 201 12.75 9.65 -30.41
N GLY A 202 13.72 10.06 -29.59
CA GLY A 202 14.95 10.70 -30.08
C GLY A 202 15.78 9.81 -31.03
N LYS A 203 15.80 8.50 -30.80
CA LYS A 203 16.46 7.53 -31.70
C LYS A 203 15.71 7.30 -33.01
N VAL A 204 14.37 7.37 -33.00
CA VAL A 204 13.55 7.20 -34.21
C VAL A 204 13.59 8.48 -35.07
N GLY A 205 13.55 9.66 -34.47
CA GLY A 205 13.70 10.94 -35.18
C GLY A 205 15.08 11.13 -35.83
N ALA A 206 16.14 10.60 -35.22
CA ALA A 206 17.49 10.65 -35.78
C ALA A 206 17.73 9.69 -36.95
N LYS A 207 16.83 8.71 -37.19
CA LYS A 207 16.91 7.81 -38.35
C LYS A 207 16.12 8.29 -39.57
N GLY A 208 15.38 9.41 -39.46
CA GLY A 208 14.61 10.01 -40.55
C GLY A 208 15.32 11.18 -41.25
N VAL A 209 16.57 11.48 -40.88
CA VAL A 209 17.39 12.54 -41.50
C VAL A 209 18.69 11.91 -41.98
N SER A 210 18.61 11.19 -43.09
CA SER A 210 19.76 10.98 -43.98
C SER A 210 19.46 11.72 -45.29
N PRO A 211 20.39 12.56 -45.79
CA PRO A 211 20.24 13.22 -47.09
C PRO A 211 20.13 12.24 -48.25
#